data_AF-A0A3B8RVC6-F1
#
_entry.id   AF-A0A3B8RVC6-F1
#
_cell.length_a   1.000
_cell.length_b   1.000
_cell.length_c   1.000
_cell.angle_alpha   90.00
_cell.angle_beta   90.00
_cell.angle_gamma   90.00
#
_symmetry.space_group_name_H-M   'P 1'
#
loop_
_entity.id
_entity.type
_entity.pdbx_description
1 polymer ?
#
loop_
_entity_poly.entity_id
_entity_poly.type
_entity_poly.pdbx_seq_one_letter_code
_entity_poly.pdbx_strand_id
1 'polypeptide(L)'
;QIFVENPPRPHTVIVSGNNMKTQPTHNITTERATDLLKEGRPLTGIYVDGELKIETSDTWGKEVVFENCIVEYFSGSVTQFDKPVRLINSHFKKCQFVFTYFLGGLTIDNCTFDNYLDFQAGGHNKTGNPIIITNNNFKDFVNFFDCWYENEVTICNNKFHKGTNLLGKLHNIPVTFDIEPIIKDNIGQIDLNNEGKE
;
A
#
# COMPACT_ATOMS: atom_id res chain seq x y z
N GLN A 1 29.27 -11.19 52.35
CA GLN A 1 29.15 -11.97 51.10
C GLN A 1 27.88 -12.81 51.19
N ILE A 2 26.88 -12.81 50.33
CA ILE A 2 26.42 -11.99 49.19
C ILE A 2 24.88 -12.13 49.29
N PHE A 3 24.13 -11.03 49.28
CA PHE A 3 22.67 -11.08 49.09
C PHE A 3 22.40 -11.37 47.61
N VAL A 4 21.67 -12.43 47.31
CA VAL A 4 21.23 -12.76 45.96
C VAL A 4 19.84 -12.16 45.77
N GLU A 5 19.77 -11.00 45.13
CA GLU A 5 18.52 -10.44 44.63
C GLU A 5 18.13 -11.16 43.33
N ASN A 6 16.91 -11.69 43.29
CA ASN A 6 16.35 -12.25 42.07
C ASN A 6 16.02 -11.11 41.09
N PRO A 7 16.36 -11.22 39.79
CA PRO A 7 16.02 -10.20 38.81
C PRO A 7 14.50 -10.14 38.58
N PRO A 8 13.93 -8.95 38.28
CA PRO A 8 12.52 -8.79 38.02
C PRO A 8 12.14 -9.49 36.69
N ARG A 9 10.91 -10.03 36.66
CA ARG A 9 10.32 -10.68 35.48
C ARG A 9 10.21 -9.68 34.32
N PRO A 10 10.42 -10.09 33.05
CA PRO A 10 10.23 -9.20 31.93
C PRO A 10 8.77 -8.77 31.82
N HIS A 11 8.59 -7.45 31.70
CA HIS A 11 7.32 -6.82 31.41
C HIS A 11 6.75 -7.35 30.10
N THR A 12 5.48 -7.74 30.13
CA THR A 12 4.66 -8.00 28.95
C THR A 12 4.71 -6.76 28.05
N VAL A 13 5.37 -6.88 26.89
CA VAL A 13 5.28 -5.88 25.84
C VAL A 13 3.90 -6.01 25.21
N ILE A 14 2.98 -5.13 25.61
CA ILE A 14 1.74 -4.93 24.87
C ILE A 14 2.15 -4.22 23.58
N VAL A 15 2.17 -4.97 22.48
CA VAL A 15 2.30 -4.39 21.14
C VAL A 15 1.06 -3.54 20.93
N SER A 16 1.20 -2.22 21.10
CA SER A 16 0.16 -1.27 20.74
C SER A 16 -0.12 -1.42 19.25
N GLY A 17 -1.32 -1.87 18.90
CA GLY A 17 -1.82 -1.79 17.53
C GLY A 17 -1.70 -0.36 17.03
N ASN A 18 -1.37 -0.21 15.74
CA ASN A 18 -1.41 1.09 15.06
C ASN A 18 -2.83 1.65 15.16
N ASN A 19 -3.07 2.50 16.16
CA ASN A 19 -4.29 3.28 16.25
C ASN A 19 -4.23 4.33 15.15
N MET A 20 -5.11 4.24 14.15
CA MET A 20 -5.42 5.39 13.31
C MET A 20 -5.69 6.59 14.22
N LYS A 21 -4.92 7.67 14.04
CA LYS A 21 -4.97 8.83 14.94
C LYS A 21 -6.32 9.57 14.92
N THR A 22 -7.16 9.32 13.92
CA THR A 22 -8.49 9.93 13.77
C THR A 22 -9.41 8.96 13.03
N GLN A 23 -10.55 8.61 13.64
CA GLN A 23 -11.65 7.95 12.92
C GLN A 23 -12.26 8.95 11.92
N PRO A 24 -12.74 8.51 10.74
CA PRO A 24 -13.44 9.40 9.82
C PRO A 24 -14.62 10.09 10.48
N THR A 25 -14.88 11.35 10.10
CA THR A 25 -15.97 12.14 10.69
C THR A 25 -17.23 12.15 9.84
N HIS A 26 -17.12 11.75 8.57
CA HIS A 26 -18.22 11.80 7.60
C HIS A 26 -18.22 10.60 6.66
N ASN A 27 -19.41 10.09 6.36
CA ASN A 27 -19.61 9.10 5.32
C ASN A 27 -19.97 9.81 4.01
N ILE A 28 -19.42 9.35 2.88
CA ILE A 28 -19.87 9.77 1.55
C ILE A 28 -20.17 8.56 0.68
N THR A 29 -21.04 8.74 -0.31
CA THR A 29 -21.30 7.71 -1.31
C THR A 29 -20.14 7.59 -2.28
N THR A 30 -20.04 6.44 -2.95
CA THR A 30 -19.08 6.19 -4.02
C THR A 30 -19.17 7.21 -5.15
N GLU A 31 -20.37 7.62 -5.55
CA GLU A 31 -20.55 8.60 -6.63
C GLU A 31 -19.93 9.94 -6.23
N ARG A 32 -20.19 10.38 -5.00
CA ARG A 32 -19.60 11.63 -4.49
C ARG A 32 -18.09 11.54 -4.38
N ALA A 33 -17.55 10.41 -3.93
CA ALA A 33 -16.11 10.17 -3.86
C ALA A 33 -15.47 10.22 -5.26
N THR A 34 -16.14 9.60 -6.23
CA THR A 34 -15.72 9.57 -7.64
C THR A 34 -15.69 10.98 -8.23
N ASP A 35 -16.74 11.78 -8.02
CA ASP A 35 -16.83 13.15 -8.52
C ASP A 35 -15.71 14.02 -7.96
N LEU A 36 -15.43 13.90 -6.65
CA LEU A 36 -14.33 14.61 -6.01
C LEU A 36 -12.98 14.27 -6.65
N LEU A 37 -12.69 12.98 -6.86
CA LEU A 37 -11.44 12.56 -7.50
C LEU A 37 -11.35 12.99 -8.97
N LYS A 38 -12.44 12.95 -9.74
CA LYS A 38 -12.49 13.47 -11.13
C LYS A 38 -12.21 14.97 -11.21
N GLU A 39 -12.58 15.71 -10.17
CA GLU A 39 -12.27 17.13 -10.04
C GLU A 39 -10.83 17.38 -9.50
N GLY A 40 -10.09 16.32 -9.15
CA GLY A 40 -8.76 16.40 -8.54
C GLY A 40 -8.78 16.85 -7.09
N ARG A 41 -9.90 16.67 -6.38
CA ARG A 41 -10.03 17.01 -4.97
C ARG A 41 -9.65 15.80 -4.10
N PRO A 42 -8.84 16.00 -3.04
CA PRO A 42 -8.48 14.93 -2.12
C PRO A 42 -9.70 14.45 -1.33
N LEU A 43 -9.66 13.18 -0.95
CA LEU A 43 -10.57 12.57 0.01
C LEU A 43 -9.90 12.61 1.38
N THR A 44 -10.44 13.39 2.32
CA THR A 44 -9.81 13.63 3.63
C THR A 44 -10.80 13.43 4.77
N GLY A 45 -10.48 12.53 5.72
CA GLY A 45 -11.27 12.34 6.93
C GLY A 45 -12.64 11.67 6.70
N ILE A 46 -12.76 10.87 5.64
CA ILE A 46 -14.03 10.30 5.19
C ILE A 46 -14.05 8.77 5.23
N TYR A 47 -15.24 8.24 5.44
CA TYR A 47 -15.58 6.84 5.20
C TYR A 47 -16.27 6.73 3.85
N VAL A 48 -15.72 5.92 2.95
CA VAL A 48 -16.31 5.63 1.64
C VAL A 48 -16.98 4.28 1.73
N ASP A 49 -18.32 4.29 1.68
CA ASP A 49 -19.13 3.09 1.70
C ASP A 49 -19.32 2.56 0.27
N GLY A 50 -18.87 1.32 0.03
CA GLY A 50 -18.99 0.67 -1.28
C GLY A 50 -17.70 0.64 -2.12
N GLU A 51 -17.88 0.39 -3.41
CA GLU A 51 -16.77 0.13 -4.34
C GLU A 51 -16.37 1.37 -5.16
N LEU A 52 -15.28 2.02 -4.78
CA LEU A 52 -14.70 3.12 -5.54
C LEU A 52 -13.71 2.59 -6.58
N LYS A 53 -13.99 2.82 -7.87
CA LYS A 53 -13.15 2.34 -8.97
C LYS A 53 -12.72 3.48 -9.86
N ILE A 54 -11.43 3.54 -10.15
CA ILE A 54 -10.85 4.34 -11.22
C ILE A 54 -10.32 3.35 -12.25
N GLU A 55 -11.08 3.16 -13.33
CA GLU A 55 -10.78 2.22 -14.40
C GLU A 55 -11.03 2.95 -15.72
N THR A 56 -9.97 3.16 -16.50
CA THR A 56 -10.02 3.93 -17.75
C THR A 56 -9.01 3.39 -18.75
N SER A 57 -9.40 3.30 -20.02
CA SER A 57 -8.48 2.95 -21.12
C SER A 57 -7.48 4.06 -21.42
N ASP A 58 -7.82 5.30 -21.08
CA ASP A 58 -6.97 6.48 -21.22
C ASP A 58 -6.19 6.75 -19.91
N THR A 59 -5.20 7.65 -19.97
CA THR A 59 -4.49 8.08 -18.76
C THR A 59 -5.40 8.89 -17.82
N TRP A 60 -5.28 8.64 -16.51
CA TRP A 60 -5.92 9.42 -15.48
C TRP A 60 -5.06 10.65 -15.14
N GLY A 61 -5.53 11.82 -15.57
CA GLY A 61 -4.79 13.08 -15.48
C GLY A 61 -4.92 13.88 -14.17
N LYS A 62 -5.52 13.31 -13.12
CA LYS A 62 -5.72 13.99 -11.82
C LYS A 62 -4.98 13.28 -10.70
N GLU A 63 -4.57 14.02 -9.68
CA GLU A 63 -4.05 13.40 -8.46
C GLU A 63 -5.15 12.55 -7.80
N VAL A 64 -4.74 11.42 -7.22
CA VAL A 64 -5.62 10.58 -6.41
C VAL A 64 -5.08 10.60 -4.99
N VAL A 65 -5.82 11.22 -4.07
CA VAL A 65 -5.34 11.45 -2.71
C VAL A 65 -6.38 10.98 -1.70
N PHE A 66 -5.98 10.05 -0.83
CA PHE A 66 -6.72 9.60 0.33
C PHE A 66 -5.92 9.92 1.59
N GLU A 67 -6.50 10.67 2.52
CA GLU A 67 -5.87 11.06 3.78
C GLU A 67 -6.82 10.83 4.95
N ASN A 68 -6.40 10.10 5.99
CA ASN A 68 -7.23 9.85 7.17
C ASN A 68 -8.59 9.19 6.83
N CYS A 69 -8.60 8.29 5.84
CA CYS A 69 -9.82 7.69 5.31
C CYS A 69 -10.00 6.24 5.76
N ILE A 70 -11.25 5.78 5.75
CA ILE A 70 -11.59 4.36 5.72
C ILE A 70 -12.31 4.08 4.41
N VAL A 71 -11.87 3.07 3.68
CA VAL A 71 -12.42 2.75 2.36
C VAL A 71 -12.77 1.26 2.31
N GLU A 72 -14.05 0.96 2.04
CA GLU A 72 -14.50 -0.43 1.92
C GLU A 72 -13.80 -1.15 0.77
N TYR A 73 -13.76 -0.52 -0.41
CA TYR A 73 -13.09 -1.06 -1.57
C TYR A 73 -12.59 0.05 -2.49
N PHE A 74 -11.31 -0.02 -2.88
CA PHE A 74 -10.70 0.84 -3.89
C PHE A 74 -10.01 0.02 -4.99
N SER A 75 -10.34 0.28 -6.26
CA SER A 75 -9.64 -0.26 -7.43
C SER A 75 -9.06 0.87 -8.25
N GLY A 76 -7.76 0.81 -8.52
CA GLY A 76 -7.08 1.60 -9.55
C GLY A 76 -6.58 0.74 -10.71
N SER A 77 -7.14 -0.46 -10.87
CA SER A 77 -6.70 -1.45 -11.87
C SER A 77 -6.88 -0.95 -13.30
N VAL A 78 -6.09 -1.49 -14.23
CA VAL A 78 -6.17 -1.23 -15.68
C VAL A 78 -6.17 0.27 -15.99
N THR A 79 -5.30 1.01 -15.30
CA THR A 79 -5.25 2.48 -15.36
C THR A 79 -3.81 2.96 -15.34
N GLN A 80 -3.55 4.04 -16.08
CA GLN A 80 -2.26 4.75 -16.05
C GLN A 80 -2.44 6.10 -15.37
N PHE A 81 -1.79 6.33 -14.24
CA PHE A 81 -1.84 7.58 -13.49
C PHE A 81 -0.71 8.51 -13.91
N ASP A 82 -1.04 9.57 -14.67
CA ASP A 82 -0.09 10.63 -15.07
C ASP A 82 0.28 11.55 -13.91
N LYS A 83 -0.52 11.53 -12.85
CA LYS A 83 -0.33 12.32 -11.63
C LYS A 83 -0.20 11.42 -10.41
N PRO A 84 0.42 11.91 -9.32
CA PRO A 84 0.65 11.11 -8.12
C PRO A 84 -0.62 10.45 -7.56
N VAL A 85 -0.45 9.20 -7.13
CA VAL A 85 -1.41 8.49 -6.26
C VAL A 85 -0.85 8.47 -4.84
N ARG A 86 -1.63 8.96 -3.87
CA ARG A 86 -1.20 9.11 -2.48
C ARG A 86 -2.25 8.53 -1.53
N LEU A 87 -1.89 7.48 -0.81
CA LEU A 87 -2.69 6.84 0.23
C LEU A 87 -1.96 7.05 1.56
N ILE A 88 -2.51 7.90 2.43
CA ILE A 88 -1.81 8.37 3.64
C ILE A 88 -2.70 8.19 4.86
N ASN A 89 -2.16 7.58 5.93
CA ASN A 89 -2.86 7.39 7.21
C ASN A 89 -4.29 6.84 7.04
N SER A 90 -4.47 5.87 6.14
CA SER A 90 -5.80 5.39 5.74
C SER A 90 -5.92 3.88 5.93
N HIS A 91 -7.15 3.40 6.05
CA HIS A 91 -7.46 1.98 6.21
C HIS A 91 -8.33 1.52 5.04
N PHE A 92 -7.78 0.61 4.24
CA PHE A 92 -8.47 -0.03 3.13
C PHE A 92 -8.86 -1.44 3.55
N LYS A 93 -10.16 -1.75 3.49
CA LYS A 93 -10.58 -3.13 3.70
C LYS A 93 -10.17 -3.98 2.50
N LYS A 94 -10.48 -3.51 1.29
CA LYS A 94 -10.02 -4.11 0.02
C LYS A 94 -9.38 -3.06 -0.87
N CYS A 95 -8.28 -3.41 -1.53
CA CYS A 95 -7.59 -2.53 -2.47
C CYS A 95 -6.88 -3.33 -3.57
N GLN A 96 -6.89 -2.84 -4.81
CA GLN A 96 -6.21 -3.50 -5.93
C GLN A 96 -5.68 -2.51 -6.99
N PHE A 97 -4.57 -2.88 -7.62
CA PHE A 97 -3.83 -2.14 -8.64
C PHE A 97 -3.27 -3.08 -9.73
N VAL A 98 -4.11 -3.99 -10.23
CA VAL A 98 -3.71 -4.95 -11.27
C VAL A 98 -3.61 -4.22 -12.61
N PHE A 99 -2.51 -4.41 -13.34
CA PHE A 99 -2.22 -3.69 -14.60
C PHE A 99 -2.25 -2.16 -14.43
N THR A 100 -1.71 -1.65 -13.33
CA THR A 100 -1.71 -0.22 -13.00
C THR A 100 -0.34 0.42 -13.17
N TYR A 101 -0.26 1.50 -13.96
CA TYR A 101 0.98 2.26 -14.11
C TYR A 101 0.92 3.54 -13.28
N PHE A 102 1.95 3.77 -12.48
CA PHE A 102 2.11 4.95 -11.62
C PHE A 102 3.12 5.91 -12.24
N LEU A 103 2.82 6.43 -13.44
CA LEU A 103 3.74 7.30 -14.19
C LEU A 103 4.11 8.54 -13.36
N GLY A 104 3.13 9.13 -12.66
CA GLY A 104 3.27 10.24 -11.72
C GLY A 104 3.67 9.83 -10.29
N GLY A 105 4.02 8.56 -10.07
CA GLY A 105 4.49 8.05 -8.78
C GLY A 105 3.38 7.55 -7.85
N LEU A 106 3.80 6.86 -6.79
CA LEU A 106 2.92 6.26 -5.79
C LEU A 106 3.49 6.54 -4.40
N THR A 107 2.64 6.97 -3.48
CA THR A 107 2.97 7.00 -2.05
C THR A 107 1.90 6.26 -1.28
N ILE A 108 2.29 5.21 -0.56
CA ILE A 108 1.46 4.51 0.40
C ILE A 108 2.17 4.58 1.74
N ASP A 109 1.69 5.44 2.63
CA ASP A 109 2.33 5.68 3.92
C ASP A 109 1.37 5.54 5.10
N ASN A 110 1.81 4.81 6.12
CA ASN A 110 1.09 4.63 7.37
C ASN A 110 -0.35 4.12 7.18
N CYS A 111 -0.56 3.24 6.20
CA CYS A 111 -1.86 2.64 5.90
C CYS A 111 -2.02 1.24 6.49
N THR A 112 -3.28 0.81 6.66
CA THR A 112 -3.64 -0.58 6.97
C THR A 112 -4.44 -1.18 5.82
N PHE A 113 -4.10 -2.40 5.43
CA PHE A 113 -4.80 -3.18 4.41
C PHE A 113 -5.28 -4.50 5.03
N ASP A 114 -6.58 -4.76 5.00
CA ASP A 114 -7.15 -5.97 5.63
C ASP A 114 -7.04 -7.21 4.76
N ASN A 115 -7.16 -7.03 3.45
CA ASN A 115 -7.20 -8.11 2.47
C ASN A 115 -5.99 -8.09 1.53
N TYR A 116 -5.92 -9.12 0.70
CA TYR A 116 -4.96 -9.27 -0.38
C TYR A 116 -4.88 -8.00 -1.23
N LEU A 117 -3.65 -7.52 -1.45
CA LEU A 117 -3.36 -6.35 -2.26
C LEU A 117 -2.51 -6.76 -3.47
N ASP A 118 -3.00 -6.45 -4.65
CA ASP A 118 -2.38 -6.87 -5.90
C ASP A 118 -1.84 -5.68 -6.70
N PHE A 119 -0.54 -5.70 -6.98
CA PHE A 119 0.15 -4.76 -7.89
C PHE A 119 0.54 -5.40 -9.22
N GLN A 120 0.09 -6.64 -9.50
CA GLN A 120 0.58 -7.43 -10.63
C GLN A 120 0.62 -6.63 -11.93
N ALA A 121 1.72 -6.79 -12.67
CA ALA A 121 1.97 -6.10 -13.93
C ALA A 121 1.84 -4.56 -13.81
N GLY A 122 2.26 -4.02 -12.66
CA GLY A 122 2.25 -2.59 -12.36
C GLY A 122 3.63 -1.96 -12.23
N GLY A 123 3.67 -0.68 -11.89
CA GLY A 123 4.91 0.10 -11.71
C GLY A 123 5.06 1.23 -12.72
N HIS A 124 6.13 1.22 -13.50
CA HIS A 124 6.43 2.16 -14.61
C HIS A 124 6.57 3.63 -14.22
N ASN A 125 7.00 3.89 -12.98
CA ASN A 125 7.17 5.25 -12.50
C ASN A 125 8.31 5.99 -13.22
N LYS A 126 8.08 7.26 -13.55
CA LYS A 126 9.03 8.07 -14.34
C LYS A 126 9.97 8.87 -13.45
N THR A 127 11.08 9.35 -14.02
CA THR A 127 12.08 10.16 -13.32
C THR A 127 11.46 11.28 -12.49
N GLY A 128 11.86 11.37 -11.22
CA GLY A 128 11.33 12.36 -10.26
C GLY A 128 9.98 11.98 -9.65
N ASN A 129 9.43 10.83 -10.00
CA ASN A 129 8.17 10.31 -9.46
C ASN A 129 8.42 8.95 -8.80
N PRO A 130 8.82 8.92 -7.52
CA PRO A 130 9.19 7.67 -6.87
C PRO A 130 7.98 6.80 -6.54
N ILE A 131 8.24 5.50 -6.32
CA ILE A 131 7.34 4.61 -5.59
C ILE A 131 7.80 4.54 -4.13
N ILE A 132 6.93 4.95 -3.21
CA ILE A 132 7.20 4.96 -1.78
C ILE A 132 6.11 4.15 -1.07
N ILE A 133 6.49 3.04 -0.44
CA ILE A 133 5.59 2.18 0.33
C ILE A 133 6.19 2.03 1.73
N THR A 134 5.70 2.80 2.70
CA THR A 134 6.32 2.90 4.01
C THR A 134 5.35 2.79 5.18
N ASN A 135 5.84 2.22 6.30
CA ASN A 135 5.12 2.21 7.58
C ASN A 135 3.73 1.51 7.53
N ASN A 136 3.51 0.63 6.55
CA ASN A 136 2.20 0.02 6.34
C ASN A 136 2.03 -1.28 7.12
N ASN A 137 0.76 -1.62 7.37
CA ASN A 137 0.37 -2.87 8.00
C ASN A 137 -0.52 -3.69 7.04
N PHE A 138 0.08 -4.66 6.34
CA PHE A 138 -0.59 -5.55 5.38
C PHE A 138 -0.99 -6.85 6.07
N LYS A 139 -2.29 -6.98 6.41
CA LYS A 139 -2.80 -8.14 7.15
C LYS A 139 -2.89 -9.42 6.32
N ASP A 140 -2.87 -9.29 4.99
CA ASP A 140 -2.90 -10.38 4.04
C ASP A 140 -1.69 -10.30 3.09
N PHE A 141 -1.61 -11.22 2.13
CA PHE A 141 -0.51 -11.27 1.17
C PHE A 141 -0.51 -10.05 0.22
N VAL A 142 0.69 -9.57 -0.12
CA VAL A 142 0.87 -8.49 -1.11
C VAL A 142 1.59 -9.04 -2.34
N ASN A 143 0.97 -8.92 -3.50
CA ASN A 143 1.48 -9.44 -4.76
C ASN A 143 2.13 -8.35 -5.60
N PHE A 144 3.35 -8.60 -6.05
CA PHE A 144 4.14 -7.77 -6.96
C PHE A 144 4.52 -8.52 -8.25
N PHE A 145 3.81 -9.61 -8.58
CA PHE A 145 4.15 -10.42 -9.75
C PHE A 145 4.24 -9.57 -11.03
N ASP A 146 5.34 -9.72 -11.78
CA ASP A 146 5.58 -9.01 -13.04
C ASP A 146 5.58 -7.47 -12.92
N CYS A 147 5.86 -6.92 -11.74
CA CYS A 147 6.08 -5.47 -11.60
C CYS A 147 7.40 -5.04 -12.23
N TRP A 148 7.40 -3.87 -12.87
CA TRP A 148 8.62 -3.22 -13.38
C TRP A 148 8.66 -1.76 -12.93
N TYR A 149 9.71 -1.40 -12.20
CA TYR A 149 9.97 -0.05 -11.72
C TYR A 149 11.14 0.58 -12.47
N GLU A 150 10.85 1.63 -13.23
CA GLU A 150 11.84 2.32 -14.08
C GLU A 150 12.60 3.42 -13.31
N ASN A 151 12.19 3.74 -12.09
CA ASN A 151 12.83 4.78 -11.28
C ASN A 151 12.81 4.49 -9.78
N GLU A 152 13.11 5.48 -8.93
CA GLU A 152 13.37 5.26 -7.51
C GLU A 152 12.22 4.54 -6.79
N VAL A 153 12.56 3.48 -6.05
CA VAL A 153 11.64 2.73 -5.21
C VAL A 153 12.17 2.67 -3.78
N THR A 154 11.28 2.96 -2.82
CA THR A 154 11.54 2.81 -1.39
C THR A 154 10.41 2.00 -0.75
N ILE A 155 10.75 0.84 -0.20
CA ILE A 155 9.82 -0.04 0.52
C ILE A 155 10.40 -0.33 1.90
N CYS A 156 9.96 0.41 2.91
CA CYS A 156 10.58 0.37 4.24
C CYS A 156 9.58 0.31 5.39
N ASN A 157 9.96 -0.31 6.51
CA ASN A 157 9.17 -0.30 7.75
C ASN A 157 7.75 -0.88 7.61
N ASN A 158 7.51 -1.77 6.64
CA ASN A 158 6.20 -2.39 6.46
C ASN A 158 6.10 -3.71 7.25
N LYS A 159 4.87 -4.10 7.60
CA LYS A 159 4.55 -5.40 8.18
C LYS A 159 3.73 -6.22 7.18
N PHE A 160 4.33 -7.26 6.61
CA PHE A 160 3.71 -8.22 5.71
C PHE A 160 3.32 -9.49 6.48
N HIS A 161 2.10 -9.52 7.05
CA HIS A 161 1.71 -10.59 7.98
C HIS A 161 1.65 -11.97 7.32
N LYS A 162 1.25 -12.04 6.04
CA LYS A 162 1.30 -13.27 5.23
C LYS A 162 2.40 -13.28 4.19
N GLY A 163 3.35 -12.36 4.30
CA GLY A 163 4.45 -12.19 3.37
C GLY A 163 4.07 -11.58 2.02
N THR A 164 5.04 -11.56 1.13
CA THR A 164 4.97 -10.99 -0.22
C THR A 164 6.00 -11.66 -1.13
N ASN A 165 5.80 -11.56 -2.44
CA ASN A 165 6.74 -12.01 -3.47
C ASN A 165 7.62 -10.88 -4.05
N LEU A 166 7.75 -9.75 -3.35
CA LEU A 166 8.55 -8.58 -3.76
C LEU A 166 9.97 -8.93 -4.21
N LEU A 167 10.68 -9.80 -3.46
CA LEU A 167 12.02 -10.31 -3.79
C LEU A 167 12.00 -11.77 -4.28
N GLY A 168 10.79 -12.30 -4.50
CA GLY A 168 10.57 -13.63 -5.06
C GLY A 168 10.70 -13.65 -6.58
N LYS A 169 10.52 -14.84 -7.13
CA LYS A 169 10.59 -15.18 -8.56
C LYS A 169 9.49 -16.18 -8.91
N LEU A 170 8.23 -15.75 -8.77
CA LEU A 170 7.09 -16.55 -9.19
C LEU A 170 7.20 -16.87 -10.68
N HIS A 171 7.08 -18.15 -11.05
CA HIS A 171 7.27 -18.62 -12.43
C HIS A 171 8.62 -18.22 -13.08
N ASN A 172 9.67 -18.01 -12.27
CA ASN A 172 10.97 -17.48 -12.68
C ASN A 172 10.94 -16.03 -13.21
N ILE A 173 9.88 -15.28 -12.94
CA ILE A 173 9.75 -13.86 -13.31
C ILE A 173 9.93 -13.03 -12.02
N PRO A 174 11.06 -12.33 -11.85
CA PRO A 174 11.28 -11.43 -10.72
C PRO A 174 10.54 -10.09 -10.91
N VAL A 175 10.35 -9.36 -9.82
CA VAL A 175 10.14 -7.91 -9.89
C VAL A 175 11.40 -7.27 -10.48
N THR A 176 11.22 -6.35 -11.44
CA THR A 176 12.32 -5.67 -12.12
C THR A 176 12.48 -4.24 -11.60
N PHE A 177 13.72 -3.84 -11.32
CA PHE A 177 14.09 -2.48 -10.92
C PHE A 177 15.23 -1.99 -11.82
N ASP A 178 15.03 -0.86 -12.49
CA ASP A 178 16.09 -0.24 -13.31
C ASP A 178 17.12 0.52 -12.45
N ILE A 179 16.71 0.91 -11.24
CA ILE A 179 17.54 1.55 -10.21
C ILE A 179 17.48 0.69 -8.95
N GLU A 180 18.61 0.49 -8.28
CA GLU A 180 18.68 -0.27 -7.03
C GLU A 180 17.66 0.26 -6.00
N PRO A 181 16.70 -0.57 -5.55
CA PRO A 181 15.65 -0.12 -4.65
C PRO A 181 16.14 -0.04 -3.20
N ILE A 182 15.54 0.85 -2.40
CA ILE A 182 15.76 0.88 -0.95
C ILE A 182 14.70 -0.01 -0.29
N ILE A 183 15.10 -1.23 0.05
CA ILE A 183 14.24 -2.21 0.73
C ILE A 183 14.89 -2.58 2.07
N LYS A 184 14.34 -2.08 3.18
CA LYS A 184 14.90 -2.31 4.52
C LYS A 184 13.85 -2.26 5.62
N ASP A 185 14.18 -2.84 6.76
CA ASP A 185 13.39 -2.75 7.99
C ASP A 185 11.94 -3.25 7.85
N ASN A 186 11.66 -4.10 6.85
CA ASN A 186 10.36 -4.74 6.68
C ASN A 186 10.27 -6.00 7.57
N ILE A 187 9.09 -6.26 8.12
CA ILE A 187 8.78 -7.42 8.95
C ILE A 187 7.89 -8.37 8.14
N GLY A 188 8.19 -9.66 8.17
CA GLY A 188 7.51 -10.70 7.39
C GLY A 188 8.40 -11.25 6.28
N GLN A 189 7.97 -12.34 5.65
CA GLN A 189 8.71 -12.94 4.54
C GLN A 189 8.48 -12.16 3.23
N ILE A 190 9.55 -11.74 2.56
CA ILE A 190 9.45 -10.84 1.38
C ILE A 190 9.88 -11.48 0.06
N ASP A 191 10.30 -12.74 0.08
CA ASP A 191 10.93 -13.46 -1.03
C ASP A 191 10.15 -14.72 -1.45
N LEU A 192 8.83 -14.76 -1.18
CA LEU A 192 7.99 -15.91 -1.52
C LEU A 192 7.87 -16.08 -3.05
N ASN A 193 7.87 -17.34 -3.51
CA ASN A 193 7.69 -17.70 -4.92
C ASN A 193 6.25 -18.16 -5.23
N ASN A 194 5.26 -17.50 -4.62
CA ASN A 194 3.84 -17.78 -4.78
C ASN A 194 3.03 -16.46 -4.81
N GLU A 195 1.71 -16.58 -4.87
CA GLU A 195 0.77 -15.44 -4.78
C GLU A 195 -0.01 -15.49 -3.45
N GLY A 196 0.58 -16.01 -2.38
CA GLY A 196 -0.11 -16.12 -1.08
C GLY A 196 -1.22 -17.17 -1.01
N LYS A 197 -1.27 -18.09 -1.97
CA LYS A 197 -2.11 -19.29 -1.91
C LYS A 197 -1.37 -20.37 -1.10
N GLU A 198 -1.86 -20.66 0.11
CA GLU A 198 -1.76 -22.00 0.70
C GLU A 198 -3.03 -22.79 0.35
#